data_AF-A0A519H590-F1
#
_entry.id   AF-A0A519H590-F1
#
_cell.length_a   1.000
_cell.length_b   1.000
_cell.length_c   1.000
_cell.angle_alpha   90.00
_cell.angle_beta   90.00
_cell.angle_gamma   90.00
#
_symmetry.space_group_name_H-M   'P 1'
#
loop_
_entity.id
_entity.type
_entity.pdbx_description
1 polymer ?
#
loop_
_entity_poly.entity_id
_entity_poly.type
_entity_poly.pdbx_seq_one_letter_code
_entity_poly.pdbx_strand_id
1 'polypeptide(L)'
;WVIAIVIMLAGGGAIHQLALERYPDIAPTRVSINTGYPGASAKAIEDSVTQIVEQSLKGIDGLLSIESSSSAAGNASTTLTFIAGTNPDTAQVQVQNKVQSIISRLPQAVQAQGVRVTKSGVDFLMVMMLTSDDPAVSSSDLGDYLNSTLVDIISRVEGVGDVNVFGSGYAMRIWLDPLTLQRYSLVPGDIRTALLQQNTEVSAGQIGAQPAPAGQRLTAIITARSKLTTTEEFKNVVIRVQPDGSALRLGDVARVELGRDSYTTNVRSSARTAAGIAIFPASGANALATGDAVKTKIKELEPFFPPGYKATVTFDTTPFIIVSIKGVVQTLIEAIMLVVAIMYLFMQNLRATLIPAIAVPVVLLGTFGVLAVAGFSINSLTMFGLVLAIGLLVDDAIV
;
A
#
# COMPACT_ATOMS: atom_id res chain seq x y z
N TRP A 1 3.28 -24.53 -44.52
CA TRP A 1 1.98 -24.08 -43.99
C TRP A 1 1.67 -24.59 -42.58
N VAL A 2 1.62 -25.91 -42.32
CA VAL A 2 1.28 -26.44 -40.98
C VAL A 2 2.16 -25.87 -39.86
N ILE A 3 3.49 -25.90 -40.03
CA ILE A 3 4.44 -25.36 -39.05
C ILE A 3 4.20 -23.87 -38.79
N ALA A 4 4.01 -23.07 -39.85
CA ALA A 4 3.73 -21.64 -39.72
C ALA A 4 2.44 -21.35 -38.96
N ILE A 5 1.36 -22.10 -39.22
CA ILE A 5 0.09 -21.97 -38.52
C ILE A 5 0.26 -22.32 -37.03
N VAL A 6 0.99 -23.40 -36.72
CA VAL A 6 1.27 -23.80 -35.33
C VAL A 6 2.05 -22.71 -34.59
N ILE A 7 3.07 -22.13 -35.22
CA ILE A 7 3.86 -21.03 -34.65
C ILE A 7 2.97 -19.80 -34.39
N MET A 8 2.14 -19.42 -35.36
CA MET A 8 1.23 -18.29 -35.21
C MET A 8 0.19 -18.51 -34.10
N LEU A 9 -0.35 -19.73 -33.97
CA LEU A 9 -1.28 -20.07 -32.91
C LEU A 9 -0.62 -20.06 -31.53
N ALA A 10 0.59 -20.64 -31.40
CA ALA A 10 1.36 -20.61 -30.16
C ALA A 10 1.70 -19.17 -29.74
N GLY A 11 2.15 -18.35 -30.69
CA GLY A 11 2.43 -16.94 -30.49
C GLY A 11 1.21 -16.11 -30.11
N GLY A 12 0.10 -16.30 -30.84
CA GLY A 12 -1.17 -15.63 -30.55
C GLY A 12 -1.71 -15.99 -29.16
N GLY A 13 -1.60 -17.26 -28.76
CA GLY A 13 -1.94 -17.70 -27.40
C GLY A 13 -1.02 -17.10 -26.33
N ALA A 14 0.28 -16.99 -26.61
CA ALA A 14 1.27 -16.41 -25.71
C ALA A 14 1.00 -14.92 -25.41
N ILE A 15 0.53 -14.15 -26.39
CA ILE A 15 0.17 -12.73 -26.19
C ILE A 15 -0.85 -12.54 -25.06
N HIS A 16 -1.77 -13.49 -24.87
CA HIS A 16 -2.77 -13.42 -23.80
C HIS A 16 -2.24 -13.80 -22.41
N GLN A 17 -1.12 -14.52 -22.32
CA GLN A 17 -0.50 -14.93 -21.06
C GLN A 17 0.63 -14.01 -20.62
N LEU A 18 1.27 -13.33 -21.57
CA LEU A 18 2.39 -12.44 -21.28
C LEU A 18 1.96 -11.21 -20.48
N ALA A 19 2.72 -10.92 -19.43
CA ALA A 19 2.56 -9.70 -18.65
C ALA A 19 2.81 -8.46 -19.52
N LEU A 20 1.96 -7.43 -19.38
CA LEU A 20 2.17 -6.12 -19.98
C LEU A 20 2.83 -5.18 -18.99
N GLU A 21 3.99 -4.64 -19.37
CA GLU A 21 4.82 -3.80 -18.51
C GLU A 21 5.43 -2.65 -19.31
N ARG A 22 5.82 -1.55 -18.64
CA ARG A 22 6.52 -0.46 -19.33
C ARG A 22 7.97 -0.84 -19.65
N TYR A 23 8.64 -1.40 -18.65
CA TYR A 23 10.01 -1.89 -18.66
C TYR A 23 10.03 -3.25 -17.94
N PRO A 24 10.96 -4.15 -18.26
CA PRO A 24 11.18 -5.32 -17.43
C PRO A 24 11.54 -4.90 -16.00
N ASP A 25 11.30 -5.77 -15.02
CA ASP A 25 11.67 -5.51 -13.64
C ASP A 25 13.20 -5.50 -13.48
N ILE A 26 13.78 -4.32 -13.68
CA ILE A 26 15.18 -4.00 -13.40
C ILE A 26 15.33 -3.26 -12.07
N ALA A 27 14.21 -3.01 -11.39
CA ALA A 27 14.22 -2.29 -10.13
C ALA A 27 14.88 -3.19 -9.08
N PRO A 28 15.82 -2.67 -8.29
CA PRO A 28 16.33 -3.41 -7.15
C PRO A 28 15.19 -3.74 -6.19
N THR A 29 15.19 -4.94 -5.61
CA THR A 29 14.22 -5.32 -4.57
C THR A 29 14.37 -4.38 -3.38
N ARG A 30 13.27 -3.82 -2.88
CA ARG A 30 13.26 -2.91 -1.73
C ARG A 30 12.40 -3.44 -0.59
N VAL A 31 12.89 -3.27 0.63
CA VAL A 31 12.14 -3.54 1.86
C VAL A 31 12.16 -2.29 2.72
N SER A 32 10.98 -1.84 3.12
CA SER A 32 10.80 -0.63 3.90
C SER A 32 10.35 -0.98 5.32
N ILE A 33 11.03 -0.38 6.30
CA ILE A 33 10.71 -0.46 7.72
C ILE A 33 10.16 0.90 8.13
N ASN A 34 8.90 0.95 8.58
CA ASN A 34 8.22 2.18 8.96
C ASN A 34 7.75 2.10 10.41
N THR A 35 7.97 3.17 11.18
CA THR A 35 7.51 3.27 12.56
C THR A 35 7.27 4.73 12.97
N GLY A 36 6.44 4.92 13.99
CA GLY A 36 6.14 6.23 14.58
C GLY A 36 6.69 6.38 16.00
N TYR A 37 7.17 7.57 16.32
CA TYR A 37 7.45 8.06 17.67
C TYR A 37 6.78 9.44 17.87
N PRO A 38 5.47 9.47 18.19
CA PRO A 38 4.72 10.70 18.33
C PRO A 38 5.33 11.63 19.39
N GLY A 39 5.52 12.91 19.04
CA GLY A 39 6.05 13.94 19.93
C GLY A 39 7.58 13.97 20.09
N ALA A 40 8.31 13.07 19.43
CA ALA A 40 9.77 13.09 19.42
C ALA A 40 10.32 14.05 18.35
N SER A 41 11.46 14.69 18.64
CA SER A 41 12.21 15.45 17.64
C SER A 41 12.89 14.52 16.64
N ALA A 42 13.22 15.02 15.44
CA ALA A 42 13.96 14.23 14.44
C ALA A 42 15.23 13.60 15.03
N LYS A 43 15.96 14.34 15.89
CA LYS A 43 17.17 13.85 16.53
C LYS A 43 16.90 12.75 17.56
N ALA A 44 15.86 12.89 18.38
CA ALA A 44 15.48 11.86 19.34
C ALA A 44 15.06 10.55 18.63
N ILE A 45 14.37 10.66 17.50
CA ILE A 45 14.00 9.52 16.65
C ILE A 45 15.24 8.86 16.05
N GLU A 46 16.15 9.65 15.50
CA GLU A 46 17.41 9.17 14.94
C GLU A 46 18.19 8.34 15.96
N ASP A 47 18.42 8.90 17.16
CA ASP A 47 19.26 8.28 18.18
C ASP A 47 18.57 7.10 18.90
N SER A 48 17.23 7.15 19.09
CA SER A 48 16.49 6.15 19.87
C SER A 48 15.83 5.06 19.04
N VAL A 49 15.67 5.25 17.73
CA VAL A 49 14.94 4.33 16.85
C VAL A 49 15.79 4.00 15.64
N THR A 50 16.08 4.99 14.80
CA THR A 50 16.67 4.78 13.48
C THR A 50 18.05 4.13 13.57
N GLN A 51 18.94 4.65 14.42
CA GLN A 51 20.27 4.06 14.62
C GLN A 51 20.22 2.64 15.20
N ILE A 52 19.27 2.34 16.10
CA ILE A 52 19.10 0.99 16.65
C ILE A 52 18.66 0.02 15.55
N VAL A 53 17.72 0.45 14.71
CA VAL A 53 17.26 -0.31 13.53
C VAL A 53 18.44 -0.54 12.58
N GLU A 54 19.13 0.50 12.13
CA GLU A 54 20.27 0.38 11.21
C GLU A 54 21.38 -0.55 11.72
N GLN A 55 21.74 -0.44 13.00
CA GLN A 55 22.77 -1.29 13.59
C GLN A 55 22.39 -2.77 13.59
N SER A 56 21.09 -3.09 13.63
CA SER A 56 20.57 -4.46 13.59
C SER A 56 20.60 -5.08 12.20
N LEU A 57 20.60 -4.27 11.14
CA LEU A 57 20.43 -4.71 9.74
C LEU A 57 21.73 -5.25 9.09
N LYS A 58 22.69 -5.71 9.90
CA LYS A 58 23.95 -6.29 9.44
C LYS A 58 23.80 -7.77 9.11
N GLY A 59 24.52 -8.22 8.09
CA GLY A 59 24.54 -9.63 7.66
C GLY A 59 23.18 -10.06 7.08
N ILE A 60 22.62 -9.22 6.22
CA ILE A 60 21.46 -9.51 5.38
C ILE A 60 22.01 -9.81 3.98
N ASP A 61 21.55 -10.90 3.37
CA ASP A 61 22.08 -11.37 2.09
C ASP A 61 21.58 -10.46 0.96
N GLY A 62 22.47 -10.15 0.02
CA GLY A 62 22.12 -9.34 -1.15
C GLY A 62 21.82 -7.87 -0.83
N LEU A 63 22.08 -7.39 0.39
CA LEU A 63 21.91 -5.99 0.75
C LEU A 63 22.94 -5.10 0.04
N LEU A 64 22.46 -4.10 -0.71
CA LEU A 64 23.28 -3.13 -1.43
C LEU A 64 23.45 -1.83 -0.63
N SER A 65 22.34 -1.27 -0.14
CA SER A 65 22.36 -0.01 0.62
C SER A 65 21.22 0.05 1.63
N ILE A 66 21.42 0.88 2.65
CA ILE A 66 20.41 1.26 3.64
C ILE A 66 20.31 2.78 3.59
N GLU A 67 19.09 3.28 3.43
CA GLU A 67 18.78 4.71 3.52
C GLU A 67 17.69 4.90 4.57
N SER A 68 17.96 5.75 5.57
CA SER A 68 16.97 6.07 6.60
C SER A 68 16.64 7.55 6.64
N SER A 69 15.41 7.84 7.03
CA SER A 69 14.90 9.19 7.23
C SER A 69 14.21 9.27 8.59
N SER A 70 14.51 10.33 9.34
CA SER A 70 13.88 10.65 10.61
C SER A 70 13.27 12.04 10.50
N SER A 71 11.97 12.14 10.72
CA SER A 71 11.22 13.40 10.54
C SER A 71 10.77 13.97 11.87
N ALA A 72 10.79 15.31 11.98
CA ALA A 72 10.21 16.03 13.12
C ALA A 72 8.68 15.83 13.25
N ALA A 73 8.03 15.25 12.23
CA ALA A 73 6.64 14.82 12.30
C ALA A 73 6.43 13.56 13.15
N GLY A 74 7.48 12.97 13.73
CA GLY A 74 7.37 11.76 14.54
C GLY A 74 7.53 10.45 13.76
N ASN A 75 8.00 10.50 12.50
CA ASN A 75 8.09 9.31 11.64
C ASN A 75 9.56 8.90 11.43
N ALA A 76 9.82 7.60 11.46
CA ALA A 76 11.07 6.98 11.03
C ALA A 76 10.78 5.98 9.89
N SER A 77 11.55 6.09 8.81
CA SER A 77 11.49 5.17 7.68
C SER A 77 12.91 4.73 7.31
N THR A 78 13.14 3.43 7.22
CA THR A 78 14.40 2.84 6.75
C THR A 78 14.12 1.97 5.54
N THR A 79 14.72 2.32 4.41
CA THR A 79 14.61 1.59 3.15
C THR A 79 15.88 0.80 2.91
N LEU A 80 15.74 -0.51 2.75
CA LEU A 80 16.81 -1.41 2.37
C LEU A 80 16.70 -1.71 0.88
N THR A 81 17.78 -1.49 0.15
CA THR A 81 17.88 -1.80 -1.28
C THR A 81 18.75 -3.03 -1.46
N PHE A 82 18.23 -4.03 -2.16
CA PHE A 82 18.91 -5.30 -2.43
C PHE A 82 19.40 -5.36 -3.88
N ILE A 83 20.33 -6.27 -4.18
CA ILE A 83 20.76 -6.53 -5.56
C ILE A 83 19.56 -6.99 -6.42
N ALA A 84 19.60 -6.66 -7.71
CA ALA A 84 18.59 -7.11 -8.65
C ALA A 84 18.52 -8.65 -8.70
N GLY A 85 17.31 -9.20 -8.70
CA GLY A 85 17.07 -10.66 -8.65
C GLY A 85 17.00 -11.26 -7.24
N THR A 86 17.24 -10.49 -6.17
CA THR A 86 16.97 -10.98 -4.81
C THR A 86 15.47 -11.21 -4.62
N ASN A 87 15.12 -12.40 -4.12
CA ASN A 87 13.74 -12.76 -3.81
C ASN A 87 13.16 -11.81 -2.73
N PRO A 88 12.07 -11.05 -3.03
CA PRO A 88 11.48 -10.09 -2.09
C PRO A 88 10.96 -10.70 -0.79
N ASP A 89 10.42 -11.92 -0.85
CA ASP A 89 9.88 -12.60 0.34
C ASP A 89 11.00 -13.00 1.29
N THR A 90 12.10 -13.52 0.72
CA THR A 90 13.29 -13.87 1.51
C THR A 90 13.92 -12.63 2.13
N ALA A 91 14.07 -11.55 1.37
CA ALA A 91 14.56 -10.27 1.86
C ALA A 91 13.69 -9.72 3.00
N GLN A 92 12.36 -9.74 2.83
CA GLN A 92 11.41 -9.30 3.87
C GLN A 92 11.55 -10.13 5.14
N VAL A 93 11.61 -11.46 5.03
CA VAL A 93 11.77 -12.36 6.19
C VAL A 93 13.10 -12.12 6.91
N GLN A 94 14.19 -11.94 6.16
CA GLN A 94 15.50 -11.62 6.75
C GLN A 94 15.45 -10.30 7.52
N VAL A 95 14.89 -9.25 6.93
CA VAL A 95 14.72 -7.94 7.58
C VAL A 95 13.84 -8.04 8.81
N GLN A 96 12.69 -8.72 8.70
CA GLN A 96 11.75 -8.89 9.81
C GLN A 96 12.42 -9.63 10.98
N ASN A 97 13.20 -10.68 10.73
CA ASN A 97 13.93 -11.40 11.77
C ASN A 97 14.94 -10.50 12.49
N LYS A 98 15.64 -9.61 11.77
CA LYS A 98 16.57 -8.65 12.38
C LYS A 98 15.82 -7.62 13.23
N VAL A 99 14.72 -7.06 12.72
CA VAL A 99 13.89 -6.09 13.45
C VAL A 99 13.31 -6.71 14.72
N GLN A 100 12.82 -7.96 14.67
CA GLN A 100 12.27 -8.65 15.84
C GLN A 100 13.29 -8.79 16.98
N SER A 101 14.59 -8.92 16.66
CA SER A 101 15.65 -9.06 17.67
C SER A 101 15.89 -7.77 18.49
N ILE A 102 15.43 -6.62 18.01
CA ILE A 102 15.66 -5.30 18.63
C ILE A 102 14.39 -4.61 19.14
N ILE A 103 13.20 -5.20 18.96
CA ILE A 103 11.94 -4.54 19.39
C ILE A 103 12.00 -4.16 20.87
N SER A 104 12.56 -5.03 21.72
CA SER A 104 12.72 -4.77 23.16
C SER A 104 13.64 -3.60 23.49
N ARG A 105 14.51 -3.19 22.56
CA ARG A 105 15.43 -2.04 22.71
C ARG A 105 14.78 -0.72 22.27
N LEU A 106 13.69 -0.77 21.52
CA LEU A 106 12.97 0.43 21.08
C LEU A 106 12.16 1.02 22.25
N PRO A 107 11.92 2.34 22.26
CA PRO A 107 11.05 2.96 23.26
C PRO A 107 9.65 2.34 23.29
N GLN A 108 9.04 2.23 24.47
CA GLN A 108 7.69 1.62 24.62
C GLN A 108 6.63 2.32 23.76
N ALA A 109 6.73 3.64 23.58
CA ALA A 109 5.82 4.40 22.72
C ALA A 109 5.89 3.94 21.26
N VAL A 110 7.08 3.55 20.78
CA VAL A 110 7.32 3.05 19.43
C VAL A 110 6.83 1.60 19.31
N GLN A 111 7.13 0.76 20.31
CA GLN A 111 6.63 -0.61 20.36
C GLN A 111 5.09 -0.67 20.32
N ALA A 112 4.43 0.26 21.02
CA ALA A 112 2.97 0.37 21.03
C ALA A 112 2.37 0.81 19.68
N GLN A 113 3.09 1.62 18.90
CA GLN A 113 2.71 1.97 17.53
C GLN A 113 2.94 0.81 16.55
N GLY A 114 3.87 -0.09 16.87
CA GLY A 114 4.26 -1.21 16.03
C GLY A 114 5.24 -0.79 14.93
N VAL A 115 6.10 -1.74 14.55
CA VAL A 115 7.06 -1.56 13.45
C VAL A 115 6.54 -2.33 12.24
N ARG A 116 6.24 -1.62 11.14
CA ARG A 116 5.75 -2.22 9.89
C ARG A 116 6.91 -2.52 8.96
N VAL A 117 6.98 -3.74 8.45
CA VAL A 117 7.98 -4.16 7.45
C VAL A 117 7.23 -4.56 6.17
N THR A 118 7.52 -3.89 5.07
CA THR A 118 6.77 -4.02 3.80
C THR A 118 7.73 -4.18 2.62
N LYS A 119 7.32 -4.97 1.62
CA LYS A 119 8.08 -5.22 0.37
C LYS A 119 7.52 -4.39 -0.80
N SER A 120 7.44 -3.08 -0.60
CA SER A 120 6.90 -2.14 -1.58
C SER A 120 7.98 -1.18 -2.09
N GLY A 121 7.80 -0.74 -3.34
CA GLY A 121 8.58 0.36 -3.90
C GLY A 121 8.20 1.71 -3.29
N VAL A 122 8.93 2.77 -3.66
CA VAL A 122 8.64 4.15 -3.23
C VAL A 122 7.71 4.90 -4.19
N ASP A 123 7.44 4.30 -5.35
CA ASP A 123 6.64 4.92 -6.39
C ASP A 123 5.17 4.51 -6.26
N PHE A 124 4.28 5.51 -6.29
CA PHE A 124 2.85 5.27 -6.27
C PHE A 124 2.41 4.58 -7.57
N LEU A 125 1.72 3.45 -7.45
CA LEU A 125 0.96 2.89 -8.58
C LEU A 125 -0.22 3.80 -8.89
N MET A 126 -0.95 4.18 -7.83
CA MET A 126 -2.22 4.90 -7.90
C MET A 126 -2.45 5.71 -6.62
N VAL A 127 -3.08 6.88 -6.76
CA VAL A 127 -3.62 7.64 -5.64
C VAL A 127 -5.11 7.83 -5.85
N MET A 128 -5.89 7.35 -4.89
CA MET A 128 -7.33 7.55 -4.82
C MET A 128 -7.63 8.59 -3.74
N MET A 129 -8.46 9.58 -4.08
CA MET A 129 -8.96 10.58 -3.15
C MET A 129 -10.45 10.34 -2.92
N LEU A 130 -10.84 10.31 -1.65
CA LEU A 130 -12.21 10.35 -1.21
C LEU A 130 -12.58 11.80 -0.90
N THR A 131 -13.67 12.28 -1.49
CA THR A 131 -14.17 13.65 -1.35
C THR A 131 -15.64 13.63 -0.97
N SER A 132 -16.10 14.71 -0.35
CA SER A 132 -17.51 14.97 -0.10
C SER A 132 -17.87 16.40 -0.47
N ASP A 133 -19.08 16.60 -0.98
CA ASP A 133 -19.66 17.91 -1.26
C ASP A 133 -20.46 18.46 -0.06
N ASP A 134 -20.68 17.64 0.97
CA ASP A 134 -21.37 18.05 2.19
C ASP A 134 -20.42 18.83 3.13
N PRO A 135 -20.71 20.10 3.47
CA PRO A 135 -19.91 20.89 4.41
C PRO A 135 -19.91 20.32 5.83
N ALA A 136 -20.84 19.43 6.19
CA ALA A 136 -20.84 18.74 7.47
C ALA A 136 -19.76 17.64 7.55
N VAL A 137 -19.23 17.18 6.41
CA VAL A 137 -18.21 16.13 6.35
C VAL A 137 -16.81 16.74 6.47
N SER A 138 -16.11 16.38 7.53
CA SER A 138 -14.75 16.81 7.80
C SER A 138 -13.71 15.90 7.12
N SER A 139 -12.45 16.34 7.06
CA SER A 139 -11.35 15.49 6.56
C SER A 139 -11.11 14.28 7.45
N SER A 140 -11.48 14.37 8.73
CA SER A 140 -11.43 13.28 9.70
C SER A 140 -12.46 12.20 9.37
N ASP A 141 -13.69 12.59 8.99
CA ASP A 141 -14.73 11.63 8.59
C ASP A 141 -14.29 10.79 7.38
N LEU A 142 -13.70 11.46 6.40
CA LEU A 142 -13.18 10.81 5.20
C LEU A 142 -11.96 9.93 5.54
N GLY A 143 -11.02 10.45 6.33
CA GLY A 143 -9.82 9.72 6.73
C GLY A 143 -10.10 8.52 7.62
N ASP A 144 -11.10 8.62 8.50
CA ASP A 144 -11.55 7.52 9.34
C ASP A 144 -12.23 6.43 8.53
N TYR A 145 -13.11 6.79 7.60
CA TYR A 145 -13.73 5.82 6.70
C TYR A 145 -12.70 5.10 5.83
N LEU A 146 -11.68 5.81 5.32
CA LEU A 146 -10.57 5.20 4.60
C LEU A 146 -9.84 4.18 5.48
N ASN A 147 -9.42 4.57 6.69
CA ASN A 147 -8.65 3.71 7.59
C ASN A 147 -9.44 2.49 8.11
N SER A 148 -10.70 2.70 8.48
CA SER A 148 -11.55 1.68 9.12
C SER A 148 -12.15 0.70 8.12
N THR A 149 -12.45 1.16 6.90
CA THR A 149 -13.26 0.38 5.93
C THR A 149 -12.48 0.03 4.67
N LEU A 150 -11.75 0.98 4.07
CA LEU A 150 -11.15 0.75 2.75
C LEU A 150 -9.73 0.19 2.81
N VAL A 151 -8.88 0.65 3.74
CA VAL A 151 -7.45 0.29 3.77
C VAL A 151 -7.26 -1.23 3.84
N ASP A 152 -7.96 -1.92 4.72
CA ASP A 152 -7.81 -3.36 4.88
C ASP A 152 -8.26 -4.14 3.64
N ILE A 153 -9.35 -3.70 2.99
CA ILE A 153 -9.86 -4.34 1.77
C ILE A 153 -8.90 -4.11 0.59
N ILE A 154 -8.42 -2.88 0.40
CA ILE A 154 -7.50 -2.53 -0.69
C ILE A 154 -6.11 -3.14 -0.47
N SER A 155 -5.62 -3.21 0.76
CA SER A 155 -4.31 -3.80 1.08
C SER A 155 -4.24 -5.30 0.80
N ARG A 156 -5.40 -5.98 0.72
CA ARG A 156 -5.50 -7.42 0.40
C ARG A 156 -5.68 -7.70 -1.10
N VAL A 157 -5.79 -6.66 -1.93
CA VAL A 157 -5.88 -6.85 -3.38
C VAL A 157 -4.55 -7.38 -3.91
N GLU A 158 -4.61 -8.36 -4.80
CA GLU A 158 -3.41 -9.00 -5.35
C GLU A 158 -2.50 -7.99 -6.05
N GLY A 159 -1.22 -8.02 -5.69
CA GLY A 159 -0.18 -7.12 -6.19
C GLY A 159 -0.10 -5.76 -5.48
N VAL A 160 -0.97 -5.47 -4.51
CA VAL A 160 -0.77 -4.33 -3.60
C VAL A 160 0.30 -4.69 -2.55
N GLY A 161 1.33 -3.85 -2.45
CA GLY A 161 2.45 -4.05 -1.52
C GLY A 161 2.33 -3.25 -0.23
N ASP A 162 1.86 -2.01 -0.34
CA ASP A 162 1.54 -1.17 0.82
C ASP A 162 0.47 -0.13 0.45
N VAL A 163 -0.22 0.37 1.46
CA VAL A 163 -1.20 1.45 1.34
C VAL A 163 -0.88 2.50 2.39
N ASN A 164 -0.74 3.75 1.95
CA ASN A 164 -0.52 4.88 2.84
C ASN A 164 -1.73 5.83 2.78
N VAL A 165 -2.27 6.20 3.94
CA VAL A 165 -3.43 7.09 4.02
C VAL A 165 -2.98 8.53 4.19
N PHE A 166 -3.43 9.38 3.27
CA PHE A 166 -3.38 10.82 3.39
C PHE A 166 -4.63 11.30 4.11
N GLY A 167 -4.57 11.33 5.42
CA GLY A 167 -5.68 11.71 6.27
C GLY A 167 -5.42 11.27 7.70
N SER A 168 -6.37 11.51 8.58
CA SER A 168 -6.31 11.04 9.96
C SER A 168 -7.65 10.42 10.30
N GLY A 169 -7.64 9.24 10.91
CA GLY A 169 -8.84 8.69 11.53
C GLY A 169 -9.26 9.46 12.77
N TYR A 170 -10.33 8.99 13.39
CA TYR A 170 -10.80 9.52 14.66
C TYR A 170 -9.95 9.03 15.83
N ALA A 171 -9.73 9.92 16.79
CA ALA A 171 -9.17 9.60 18.09
C ALA A 171 -9.92 10.38 19.18
N MET A 172 -10.05 9.76 20.35
CA MET A 172 -10.54 10.47 21.54
C MET A 172 -9.45 11.45 22.00
N ARG A 173 -9.70 12.75 21.82
CA ARG A 173 -8.74 13.81 22.17
C ARG A 173 -9.06 14.34 23.57
N ILE A 174 -8.03 14.30 24.41
CA ILE A 174 -8.09 14.78 25.79
C ILE A 174 -7.15 15.99 25.89
N TRP A 175 -7.72 17.18 25.80
CA TRP A 175 -6.99 18.44 25.88
C TRP A 175 -6.89 18.88 27.34
N LEU A 176 -5.76 18.58 27.96
CA LEU A 176 -5.49 18.92 29.36
C LEU A 176 -5.43 20.44 29.58
N ASP A 177 -6.12 20.94 30.60
CA ASP A 177 -6.02 22.35 31.00
C ASP A 177 -4.95 22.50 32.12
N PRO A 178 -3.81 23.14 31.84
CA PRO A 178 -2.72 23.25 32.81
C PRO A 178 -3.11 24.03 34.07
N LEU A 179 -4.04 25.00 33.98
CA LEU A 179 -4.48 25.81 35.14
C LEU A 179 -5.30 24.96 36.10
N THR A 180 -6.22 24.16 35.58
CA THR A 180 -7.02 23.22 36.40
C THR A 180 -6.16 22.11 37.00
N LEU A 181 -5.23 21.53 36.22
CA LEU A 181 -4.29 20.52 36.72
C LEU A 181 -3.47 21.07 37.88
N GLN A 182 -2.95 22.30 37.77
CA GLN A 182 -2.22 22.96 38.85
C GLN A 182 -3.10 23.18 40.09
N ARG A 183 -4.34 23.66 39.92
CA ARG A 183 -5.30 23.87 41.02
C ARG A 183 -5.57 22.60 41.81
N TYR A 184 -5.67 21.47 41.11
CA TYR A 184 -5.89 20.16 41.74
C TYR A 184 -4.58 19.41 42.05
N SER A 185 -3.41 20.01 41.85
CA SER A 185 -2.10 19.36 42.06
C SER A 185 -2.00 18.01 41.36
N LEU A 186 -2.43 17.97 40.10
CA LEU A 186 -2.36 16.80 39.22
C LEU A 186 -1.25 16.99 38.18
N VAL A 187 -0.63 15.88 37.78
CA VAL A 187 0.28 15.84 36.63
C VAL A 187 -0.32 15.01 35.48
N PRO A 188 0.11 15.21 34.21
CA PRO A 188 -0.39 14.42 33.09
C PRO A 188 -0.25 12.90 33.27
N GLY A 189 0.73 12.45 34.06
CA GLY A 189 0.92 11.04 34.42
C GLY A 189 -0.25 10.44 35.21
N ASP A 190 -0.90 11.23 36.07
CA ASP A 190 -2.06 10.81 36.85
C ASP A 190 -3.25 10.53 35.92
N ILE A 191 -3.46 11.42 34.96
CA ILE A 191 -4.51 11.28 33.94
C ILE A 191 -4.28 10.03 33.09
N ARG A 192 -3.05 9.82 32.62
CA ARG A 192 -2.68 8.62 31.87
C ARG A 192 -2.97 7.35 32.67
N THR A 193 -2.64 7.34 33.96
CA THR A 193 -2.85 6.19 34.85
C THR A 193 -4.33 5.91 35.04
N ALA A 194 -5.14 6.94 35.30
CA ALA A 194 -6.59 6.81 35.45
C ALA A 194 -7.25 6.24 34.18
N LEU A 195 -6.81 6.71 33.00
CA LEU A 195 -7.29 6.22 31.71
C LEU A 195 -6.92 4.75 31.50
N LEU A 196 -5.67 4.35 31.74
CA LEU A 196 -5.23 2.97 31.57
C LEU A 196 -5.95 1.99 32.52
N GLN A 197 -6.33 2.45 33.71
CA GLN A 197 -7.05 1.63 34.69
C GLN A 197 -8.55 1.50 34.38
N GLN A 198 -9.16 2.52 33.79
CA GLN A 198 -10.62 2.57 33.60
C GLN A 198 -11.06 2.28 32.16
N ASN A 199 -10.23 2.57 31.17
CA ASN A 199 -10.45 2.23 29.77
C ASN A 199 -9.71 0.93 29.41
N THR A 200 -10.07 -0.14 30.12
CA THR A 200 -9.49 -1.47 29.92
C THR A 200 -10.60 -2.50 29.71
N GLU A 201 -10.29 -3.50 28.92
CA GLU A 201 -11.19 -4.62 28.67
C GLU A 201 -10.80 -5.75 29.62
N VAL A 202 -11.68 -6.05 30.57
CA VAL A 202 -11.40 -7.06 31.60
C VAL A 202 -12.06 -8.39 31.21
N SER A 203 -11.25 -9.43 31.03
CA SER A 203 -11.77 -10.80 30.91
C SER A 203 -12.20 -11.29 32.29
N ALA A 204 -13.52 -11.36 32.52
CA ALA A 204 -14.09 -11.82 33.78
C ALA A 204 -14.47 -13.31 33.78
N GLY A 205 -14.10 -14.04 32.73
CA GLY A 205 -14.37 -15.47 32.59
C GLY A 205 -15.84 -15.78 32.29
N GLN A 206 -16.29 -16.93 32.75
CA GLN A 206 -17.65 -17.43 32.48
C GLN A 206 -18.21 -18.18 33.69
N ILE A 207 -19.50 -18.00 33.95
CA ILE A 207 -20.26 -18.77 34.94
C ILE A 207 -20.40 -20.20 34.39
N GLY A 208 -20.17 -21.20 35.22
CA GLY A 208 -20.25 -22.60 34.81
C GLY A 208 -19.09 -23.09 33.94
N ALA A 209 -17.95 -22.37 33.93
CA ALA A 209 -16.70 -22.89 33.37
C ALA A 209 -16.23 -24.14 34.13
N GLN A 210 -15.67 -25.10 33.41
CA GLN A 210 -15.02 -26.26 34.05
C GLN A 210 -13.77 -25.81 34.83
N PRO A 211 -13.49 -26.42 36.00
CA PRO A 211 -14.23 -27.51 36.65
C PRO A 211 -15.52 -27.02 37.35
N ALA A 212 -16.67 -27.49 36.88
CA ALA A 212 -17.98 -27.09 37.39
C ALA A 212 -18.63 -28.23 38.20
N PRO A 213 -19.41 -27.94 39.25
CA PRO A 213 -20.13 -28.97 40.01
C PRO A 213 -21.06 -29.81 39.14
N ALA A 214 -21.23 -31.09 39.48
CA ALA A 214 -22.16 -31.99 38.81
C ALA A 214 -23.60 -31.43 38.92
N GLY A 215 -24.28 -31.30 37.78
CA GLY A 215 -25.63 -30.72 37.70
C GLY A 215 -25.69 -29.24 37.32
N GLN A 216 -24.55 -28.56 37.12
CA GLN A 216 -24.50 -27.20 36.56
C GLN A 216 -25.07 -27.19 35.13
N ARG A 217 -26.21 -26.50 34.94
CA ARG A 217 -26.89 -26.36 33.63
C ARG A 217 -26.75 -24.98 32.97
N LEU A 218 -26.25 -23.98 33.72
CA LEU A 218 -26.07 -22.61 33.22
C LEU A 218 -24.60 -22.39 32.88
N THR A 219 -24.34 -22.02 31.63
CA THR A 219 -23.06 -21.49 31.17
C THR A 219 -23.30 -20.12 30.56
N ALA A 220 -22.63 -19.09 31.08
CA ALA A 220 -22.78 -17.71 30.62
C ALA A 220 -21.45 -16.97 30.69
N ILE A 221 -21.11 -16.22 29.63
CA ILE A 221 -19.91 -15.38 29.61
C ILE A 221 -20.14 -14.16 30.51
N ILE A 222 -19.18 -13.86 31.37
CA ILE A 222 -19.24 -12.66 32.22
C ILE A 222 -18.65 -11.50 31.42
N THR A 223 -19.50 -10.60 30.97
CA THR A 223 -19.08 -9.31 30.41
C THR A 223 -18.86 -8.33 31.54
N ALA A 224 -17.59 -8.03 31.84
CA ALA A 224 -17.23 -6.96 32.77
C ALA A 224 -17.06 -5.63 32.03
N ARG A 225 -16.24 -4.73 32.58
CA ARG A 225 -15.98 -3.41 32.02
C ARG A 225 -15.40 -3.55 30.61
N SER A 226 -16.07 -2.93 29.64
CA SER A 226 -15.59 -2.75 28.28
C SER A 226 -14.79 -1.45 28.15
N LYS A 227 -14.05 -1.29 27.05
CA LYS A 227 -13.45 0.00 26.69
C LYS A 227 -14.51 1.08 26.59
N LEU A 228 -14.11 2.30 26.92
CA LEU A 228 -14.94 3.50 26.80
C LEU A 228 -15.10 3.84 25.31
N THR A 229 -16.30 4.23 24.92
CA THR A 229 -16.69 4.46 23.52
C THR A 229 -17.18 5.88 23.27
N THR A 230 -17.78 6.53 24.27
CA THR A 230 -18.38 7.86 24.11
C THR A 230 -17.56 8.94 24.81
N THR A 231 -17.62 10.17 24.29
CA THR A 231 -16.97 11.34 24.93
C THR A 231 -17.42 11.53 26.38
N GLU A 232 -18.70 11.27 26.68
CA GLU A 232 -19.27 11.38 28.02
C GLU A 232 -18.70 10.32 28.99
N GLU A 233 -18.51 9.09 28.53
CA GLU A 233 -17.82 8.06 29.32
C GLU A 233 -16.39 8.47 29.68
N PHE A 234 -15.66 9.04 28.73
CA PHE A 234 -14.31 9.56 28.98
C PHE A 234 -14.33 10.74 29.96
N LYS A 235 -15.27 11.70 29.82
CA LYS A 235 -15.40 12.81 30.79
C LYS A 235 -15.67 12.31 32.21
N ASN A 236 -16.38 11.19 32.35
CA ASN A 236 -16.75 10.59 33.63
C ASN A 236 -15.66 9.73 34.28
N VAL A 237 -14.49 9.58 33.65
CA VAL A 237 -13.34 8.89 34.24
C VAL A 237 -12.94 9.58 35.54
N VAL A 238 -12.93 8.82 36.64
CA VAL A 238 -12.61 9.35 37.96
C VAL A 238 -11.10 9.43 38.13
N ILE A 239 -10.56 10.64 38.33
CA ILE A 239 -9.12 10.84 38.51
C ILE A 239 -8.75 10.67 39.98
N ARG A 240 -9.51 11.29 40.88
CA ARG A 240 -9.26 11.24 42.33
C ARG A 240 -10.55 11.47 43.11
N VAL A 241 -10.72 10.78 44.22
CA VAL A 241 -11.80 11.04 45.18
C VAL A 241 -11.25 11.91 46.30
N GLN A 242 -11.95 13.01 46.61
CA GLN A 242 -11.60 13.94 47.67
C GLN A 242 -12.09 13.42 49.04
N PRO A 243 -11.51 13.91 50.16
CA PRO A 243 -11.92 13.49 51.52
C PRO A 243 -13.38 13.78 51.86
N ASP A 244 -14.00 14.74 51.18
CA ASP A 244 -15.42 15.10 51.32
C ASP A 244 -16.37 14.16 50.52
N GLY A 245 -15.82 13.15 49.83
CA GLY A 245 -16.57 12.22 49.00
C GLY A 245 -16.84 12.70 47.57
N SER A 246 -16.44 13.93 47.21
CA SER A 246 -16.55 14.41 45.84
C SER A 246 -15.52 13.73 44.94
N ALA A 247 -15.90 13.38 43.71
CA ALA A 247 -15.02 12.75 42.74
C ALA A 247 -14.58 13.77 41.69
N LEU A 248 -13.27 13.99 41.56
CA LEU A 248 -12.68 14.77 40.48
C LEU A 248 -12.66 13.93 39.22
N ARG A 249 -13.32 14.39 38.17
CA ARG A 249 -13.47 13.66 36.90
C ARG A 249 -12.58 14.26 35.82
N LEU A 250 -12.36 13.50 34.75
CA LEU A 250 -11.56 13.97 33.62
C LEU A 250 -12.15 15.23 32.98
N GLY A 251 -13.48 15.33 32.89
CA GLY A 251 -14.16 16.50 32.35
C GLY A 251 -13.92 17.79 33.13
N ASP A 252 -13.50 17.70 34.39
CA ASP A 252 -13.19 18.87 35.24
C ASP A 252 -11.79 19.45 34.96
N VAL A 253 -10.91 18.66 34.34
CA VAL A 253 -9.48 18.98 34.15
C VAL A 253 -9.02 18.93 32.69
N ALA A 254 -9.91 18.54 31.78
CA ALA A 254 -9.60 18.41 30.37
C ALA A 254 -10.86 18.55 29.49
N ARG A 255 -10.69 19.17 28.31
CA ARG A 255 -11.70 19.10 27.26
C ARG A 255 -11.58 17.77 26.51
N VAL A 256 -12.65 16.98 26.52
CA VAL A 256 -12.72 15.67 25.86
C VAL A 256 -13.65 15.77 24.65
N GLU A 257 -13.12 15.43 23.47
CA GLU A 257 -13.86 15.45 22.21
C GLU A 257 -13.37 14.35 21.25
N LEU A 258 -14.25 13.95 20.33
CA LEU A 258 -13.82 13.13 19.19
C LEU A 258 -13.13 14.06 18.18
N GLY A 259 -11.85 13.84 17.94
CA GLY A 259 -11.03 14.68 17.06
C GLY A 259 -10.14 13.84 16.15
N ARG A 260 -9.21 14.51 15.49
CA ARG A 260 -8.26 13.84 14.57
C ARG A 260 -7.15 13.18 15.37
N ASP A 261 -6.77 11.97 14.97
CA ASP A 261 -5.59 11.32 15.53
C ASP A 261 -4.32 12.17 15.32
N SER A 262 -4.14 12.63 14.07
CA SER A 262 -3.06 13.54 13.67
C SER A 262 -3.60 14.79 12.95
N TYR A 263 -3.03 15.94 13.32
CA TYR A 263 -3.31 17.23 12.71
C TYR A 263 -2.16 17.71 11.80
N THR A 264 -1.13 16.88 11.58
CA THR A 264 0.08 17.29 10.84
C THR A 264 -0.12 17.36 9.33
N THR A 265 -1.06 16.58 8.79
CA THR A 265 -1.32 16.50 7.34
C THR A 265 -2.71 17.02 7.04
N ASN A 266 -2.83 17.99 6.13
CA ASN A 266 -4.10 18.46 5.60
C ASN A 266 -4.18 18.14 4.12
N VAL A 267 -5.28 17.50 3.71
CA VAL A 267 -5.46 16.99 2.35
C VAL A 267 -6.66 17.69 1.74
N ARG A 268 -6.46 18.21 0.53
CA ARG A 268 -7.52 18.83 -0.27
C ARG A 268 -7.41 18.31 -1.69
N SER A 269 -8.57 18.13 -2.33
CA SER A 269 -8.66 17.78 -3.74
C SER A 269 -9.60 18.76 -4.42
N SER A 270 -9.13 19.46 -5.45
CA SER A 270 -9.93 20.46 -6.18
C SER A 270 -10.66 21.47 -5.27
N ALA A 271 -9.94 21.98 -4.26
CA ALA A 271 -10.43 22.87 -3.19
C ALA A 271 -11.49 22.29 -2.22
N ARG A 272 -11.86 21.01 -2.35
CA ARG A 272 -12.75 20.31 -1.42
C ARG A 272 -11.95 19.61 -0.32
N THR A 273 -12.60 19.42 0.82
CA THR A 273 -12.10 18.55 1.90
C THR A 273 -11.94 17.13 1.34
N ALA A 274 -10.77 16.54 1.55
CA ALA A 274 -10.45 15.23 1.02
C ALA A 274 -9.64 14.42 2.03
N ALA A 275 -9.69 13.11 1.87
CA ALA A 275 -8.68 12.19 2.37
C ALA A 275 -8.27 11.28 1.20
N GLY A 276 -7.06 10.75 1.21
CA GLY A 276 -6.55 9.93 0.12
C GLY A 276 -5.91 8.65 0.58
N ILE A 277 -5.77 7.70 -0.33
CA ILE A 277 -4.90 6.54 -0.18
C ILE A 277 -3.93 6.51 -1.35
N ALA A 278 -2.64 6.42 -1.04
CA ALA A 278 -1.60 6.05 -1.97
C ALA A 278 -1.42 4.53 -1.93
N ILE A 279 -1.47 3.91 -3.11
CA ILE A 279 -1.31 2.48 -3.29
C ILE A 279 0.06 2.25 -3.94
N PHE A 280 0.86 1.41 -3.31
CA PHE A 280 2.16 1.00 -3.81
C PHE A 280 2.07 -0.43 -4.33
N PRO A 281 2.66 -0.72 -5.51
CA PRO A 281 2.72 -2.08 -6.00
C PRO A 281 3.69 -2.90 -5.13
N ALA A 282 3.38 -4.19 -4.96
CA ALA A 282 4.33 -5.13 -4.40
C ALA A 282 5.51 -5.33 -5.37
N SER A 283 6.69 -5.61 -4.84
CA SER A 283 7.86 -5.94 -5.66
C SER A 283 7.54 -7.12 -6.60
N GLY A 284 7.76 -6.94 -7.91
CA GLY A 284 7.46 -7.94 -8.95
C GLY A 284 5.98 -8.06 -9.35
N ALA A 285 5.07 -7.22 -8.84
CA ALA A 285 3.67 -7.25 -9.23
C ALA A 285 3.43 -6.57 -10.59
N ASN A 286 2.50 -7.12 -11.39
CA ASN A 286 2.09 -6.49 -12.64
C ASN A 286 1.24 -5.23 -12.36
N ALA A 287 1.81 -4.05 -12.62
CA ALA A 287 1.16 -2.77 -12.35
C ALA A 287 -0.21 -2.60 -13.03
N LEU A 288 -0.39 -3.10 -14.25
CA LEU A 288 -1.65 -2.98 -14.98
C LEU A 288 -2.74 -3.85 -14.34
N ALA A 289 -2.43 -5.13 -14.08
CA ALA A 289 -3.33 -6.07 -13.43
C ALA A 289 -3.71 -5.60 -12.01
N THR A 290 -2.74 -5.14 -11.22
CA THR A 290 -2.99 -4.57 -9.89
C THR A 290 -3.84 -3.31 -9.96
N GLY A 291 -3.55 -2.40 -10.89
CA GLY A 291 -4.33 -1.18 -11.05
C GLY A 291 -5.77 -1.45 -11.44
N ASP A 292 -6.01 -2.42 -12.34
CA ASP A 292 -7.35 -2.83 -12.74
C ASP A 292 -8.09 -3.57 -11.61
N ALA A 293 -7.40 -4.43 -10.86
CA ALA A 293 -7.96 -5.10 -9.69
C ALA A 293 -8.39 -4.09 -8.62
N VAL A 294 -7.54 -3.09 -8.33
CA VAL A 294 -7.87 -2.03 -7.37
C VAL A 294 -9.03 -1.17 -7.85
N LYS A 295 -9.06 -0.73 -9.11
CA LYS A 295 -10.20 0.02 -9.68
C LYS A 295 -11.49 -0.76 -9.64
N THR A 296 -11.44 -2.05 -9.97
CA THR A 296 -12.60 -2.94 -9.90
C THR A 296 -13.08 -3.04 -8.46
N LYS A 297 -12.16 -3.21 -7.50
CA LYS A 297 -12.52 -3.30 -6.10
C LYS A 297 -13.14 -2.01 -5.56
N ILE A 298 -12.62 -0.85 -5.96
CA ILE A 298 -13.19 0.45 -5.59
C ILE A 298 -14.62 0.57 -6.13
N LYS A 299 -14.86 0.22 -7.40
CA LYS A 299 -16.20 0.25 -8.01
C LYS A 299 -17.19 -0.71 -7.33
N GLU A 300 -16.73 -1.87 -6.87
CA GLU A 300 -17.56 -2.78 -6.07
C GLU A 300 -17.95 -2.18 -4.72
N LEU A 301 -17.09 -1.35 -4.14
CA LEU A 301 -17.28 -0.75 -2.82
C LEU A 301 -18.07 0.57 -2.88
N GLU A 302 -18.03 1.30 -3.99
CA GLU A 302 -18.72 2.58 -4.19
C GLU A 302 -20.21 2.56 -3.79
N PRO A 303 -21.01 1.52 -4.08
CA PRO A 303 -22.42 1.44 -3.65
C PRO A 303 -22.62 1.40 -2.13
N PHE A 304 -21.60 1.02 -1.37
CA PHE A 304 -21.63 0.92 0.10
C PHE A 304 -21.08 2.17 0.79
N PHE A 305 -20.71 3.19 0.01
CA PHE A 305 -20.21 4.42 0.58
C PHE A 305 -21.33 5.22 1.26
N PRO A 306 -21.01 5.92 2.36
CA PRO A 306 -21.93 6.89 2.94
C PRO A 306 -22.41 7.91 1.90
N PRO A 307 -23.64 8.44 2.04
CA PRO A 307 -24.17 9.46 1.15
C PRO A 307 -23.21 10.65 1.00
N GLY A 308 -22.96 11.08 -0.23
CA GLY A 308 -22.09 12.22 -0.54
C GLY A 308 -20.61 11.88 -0.68
N TYR A 309 -20.18 10.66 -0.35
CA TYR A 309 -18.79 10.24 -0.52
C TYR A 309 -18.53 9.84 -1.96
N LYS A 310 -17.46 10.38 -2.54
CA LYS A 310 -17.04 10.08 -3.90
C LYS A 310 -15.55 9.76 -3.95
N ALA A 311 -15.23 8.54 -4.38
CA ALA A 311 -13.87 8.16 -4.72
C ALA A 311 -13.51 8.71 -6.11
N THR A 312 -12.29 9.20 -6.24
CA THR A 312 -11.74 9.65 -7.52
C THR A 312 -10.26 9.32 -7.56
N VAL A 313 -9.84 8.60 -8.59
CA VAL A 313 -8.42 8.34 -8.83
C VAL A 313 -7.79 9.60 -9.41
N THR A 314 -6.93 10.26 -8.63
CA THR A 314 -6.28 11.53 -9.03
C THR A 314 -4.91 11.31 -9.65
N PHE A 315 -4.26 10.20 -9.35
CA PHE A 315 -2.99 9.80 -9.94
C PHE A 315 -3.05 8.33 -10.30
N ASP A 316 -2.67 8.00 -11.53
CA ASP A 316 -2.68 6.64 -12.04
C ASP A 316 -1.60 6.49 -13.10
N THR A 317 -0.70 5.54 -12.91
CA THR A 317 0.39 5.26 -13.84
C THR A 317 -0.03 4.30 -14.97
N THR A 318 -1.12 3.55 -14.79
CA THR A 318 -1.56 2.52 -15.74
C THR A 318 -1.97 3.04 -17.13
N PRO A 319 -2.66 4.19 -17.29
CA PRO A 319 -3.07 4.66 -18.62
C PRO A 319 -1.86 4.97 -19.50
N PHE A 320 -0.77 5.47 -18.91
CA PHE A 320 0.46 5.74 -19.64
C PHE A 320 1.09 4.45 -20.21
N ILE A 321 1.04 3.35 -19.45
CA ILE A 321 1.53 2.04 -19.90
C ILE A 321 0.70 1.56 -21.10
N ILE A 322 -0.63 1.63 -20.99
CA ILE A 322 -1.55 1.21 -22.06
C ILE A 322 -1.31 2.04 -23.33
N VAL A 323 -1.23 3.36 -23.22
CA VAL A 323 -1.02 4.25 -24.37
C VAL A 323 0.35 4.02 -25.00
N SER A 324 1.39 3.83 -24.18
CA SER A 324 2.74 3.54 -24.69
C SER A 324 2.76 2.24 -25.51
N ILE A 325 2.17 1.16 -24.98
CA ILE A 325 2.12 -0.13 -25.69
C ILE A 325 1.26 -0.04 -26.96
N LYS A 326 0.10 0.62 -26.90
CA LYS A 326 -0.73 0.87 -28.09
C LYS A 326 0.03 1.66 -29.15
N GLY A 327 0.78 2.68 -28.75
CA GLY A 327 1.63 3.45 -29.65
C GLY A 327 2.66 2.57 -30.33
N VAL A 328 3.36 1.70 -29.59
CA VAL A 328 4.34 0.79 -30.20
C VAL A 328 3.69 -0.22 -31.14
N VAL A 329 2.53 -0.79 -30.77
CA VAL A 329 1.77 -1.69 -31.66
C VAL A 329 1.34 -0.97 -32.94
N GLN A 330 0.90 0.28 -32.85
CA GLN A 330 0.57 1.07 -34.04
C GLN A 330 1.80 1.27 -34.93
N THR A 331 2.94 1.67 -34.36
CA THR A 331 4.19 1.83 -35.12
C THR A 331 4.67 0.51 -35.73
N LEU A 332 4.43 -0.62 -35.06
CA LEU A 332 4.74 -1.95 -35.58
C LEU A 332 3.90 -2.25 -36.83
N ILE A 333 2.60 -1.98 -36.80
CA ILE A 333 1.71 -2.18 -37.95
C ILE A 333 2.09 -1.25 -39.10
N GLU A 334 2.38 0.03 -38.82
CA GLU A 334 2.83 1.00 -39.82
C GLU A 334 4.16 0.55 -40.47
N ALA A 335 5.12 0.07 -39.68
CA ALA A 335 6.38 -0.46 -40.18
C ALA A 335 6.18 -1.67 -41.09
N ILE A 336 5.32 -2.63 -40.71
CA ILE A 336 4.98 -3.78 -41.55
C ILE A 336 4.36 -3.32 -42.87
N MET A 337 3.42 -2.37 -42.84
CA MET A 337 2.80 -1.86 -44.06
C MET A 337 3.79 -1.14 -44.97
N LEU A 338 4.70 -0.34 -44.40
CA LEU A 338 5.75 0.35 -45.16
C LEU A 338 6.70 -0.63 -45.82
N VAL A 339 7.12 -1.68 -45.11
CA VAL A 339 7.98 -2.71 -45.67
C VAL A 339 7.29 -3.43 -46.82
N VAL A 340 6.05 -3.88 -46.63
CA VAL A 340 5.25 -4.54 -47.68
C VAL A 340 5.09 -3.60 -48.90
N ALA A 341 4.86 -2.31 -48.69
CA ALA A 341 4.74 -1.32 -49.76
C ALA A 341 6.05 -1.14 -50.54
N ILE A 342 7.19 -1.05 -49.84
CA ILE A 342 8.52 -0.95 -50.47
C ILE A 342 8.81 -2.23 -51.26
N MET A 343 8.53 -3.40 -50.69
CA MET A 343 8.72 -4.67 -51.38
C MET A 343 7.85 -4.79 -52.63
N TYR A 344 6.60 -4.34 -52.56
CA TYR A 344 5.71 -4.27 -53.72
C TYR A 344 6.28 -3.37 -54.82
N LEU A 345 6.87 -2.22 -54.45
CA LEU A 345 7.47 -1.29 -55.39
C LEU A 345 8.62 -1.93 -56.18
N PHE A 346 9.47 -2.73 -55.53
CA PHE A 346 10.59 -3.40 -56.19
C PHE A 346 10.16 -4.65 -56.98
N MET A 347 9.26 -5.46 -56.44
CA MET A 347 8.87 -6.73 -57.07
C MET A 347 7.78 -6.58 -58.14
N GLN A 348 6.97 -5.52 -58.07
CA GLN A 348 5.83 -5.23 -58.96
C GLN A 348 4.85 -6.40 -59.17
N ASN A 349 4.88 -7.39 -58.27
CA ASN A 349 4.11 -8.62 -58.36
C ASN A 349 3.51 -8.98 -57.00
N LEU A 350 2.18 -8.95 -56.91
CA LEU A 350 1.45 -9.22 -55.67
C LEU A 350 1.80 -10.59 -55.06
N ARG A 351 1.95 -11.63 -55.89
CA ARG A 351 2.27 -12.98 -55.40
C ARG A 351 3.67 -13.04 -54.82
N ALA A 352 4.61 -12.33 -55.45
CA ALA A 352 5.99 -12.31 -55.00
C ALA A 352 6.14 -11.52 -53.69
N THR A 353 5.44 -10.39 -53.54
CA THR A 353 5.41 -9.60 -52.30
C THR A 353 4.72 -10.32 -51.14
N LEU A 354 3.72 -11.16 -51.43
CA LEU A 354 2.98 -11.92 -50.42
C LEU A 354 3.87 -12.93 -49.67
N ILE A 355 4.93 -13.45 -50.31
CA ILE A 355 5.80 -14.46 -49.69
C ILE A 355 6.50 -13.86 -48.44
N PRO A 356 7.22 -12.73 -48.54
CA PRO A 356 7.84 -12.11 -47.36
C PRO A 356 6.83 -11.43 -46.44
N ALA A 357 5.72 -10.91 -46.99
CA ALA A 357 4.65 -10.31 -46.17
C ALA A 357 4.03 -11.30 -45.18
N ILE A 358 3.97 -12.60 -45.52
CA ILE A 358 3.49 -13.65 -44.62
C ILE A 358 4.58 -14.10 -43.64
N ALA A 359 5.86 -14.01 -44.01
CA ALA A 359 6.97 -14.37 -43.12
C ALA A 359 7.01 -13.49 -41.86
N VAL A 360 6.74 -12.18 -42.01
CA VAL A 360 6.74 -11.22 -40.91
C VAL A 360 5.79 -11.60 -39.75
N PRO A 361 4.47 -11.77 -39.94
CA PRO A 361 3.57 -12.13 -38.85
C PRO A 361 3.88 -13.51 -38.25
N VAL A 362 4.35 -14.48 -39.05
CA VAL A 362 4.73 -15.81 -38.55
C VAL A 362 5.87 -15.70 -37.53
N VAL A 363 6.89 -14.91 -37.84
CA VAL A 363 8.08 -14.77 -36.99
C VAL A 363 7.75 -13.90 -35.78
N LEU A 364 7.06 -12.77 -35.96
CA LEU A 364 6.68 -11.90 -34.84
C LEU A 364 5.84 -12.66 -33.81
N LEU A 365 4.83 -13.42 -34.25
CA LEU A 365 4.03 -14.28 -33.37
C LEU A 365 4.90 -15.37 -32.75
N GLY A 366 5.77 -16.02 -33.52
CA GLY A 366 6.74 -16.98 -33.00
C GLY A 366 7.62 -16.42 -31.89
N THR A 367 8.08 -15.17 -32.03
CA THR A 367 8.89 -14.49 -31.01
C THR A 367 8.09 -14.30 -29.72
N PHE A 368 6.81 -13.93 -29.77
CA PHE A 368 5.98 -13.90 -28.56
C PHE A 368 5.88 -15.26 -27.87
N GLY A 369 5.81 -16.35 -28.64
CA GLY A 369 5.88 -17.71 -28.10
C GLY A 369 7.19 -17.99 -27.37
N VAL A 370 8.33 -17.59 -27.95
CA VAL A 370 9.66 -17.72 -27.32
C VAL A 370 9.77 -16.86 -26.07
N LEU A 371 9.29 -15.62 -26.11
CA LEU A 371 9.28 -14.71 -24.96
C LEU A 371 8.51 -15.32 -23.78
N ALA A 372 7.36 -15.95 -24.04
CA ALA A 372 6.57 -16.61 -22.99
C ALA A 372 7.30 -17.81 -22.37
N VAL A 373 7.94 -18.66 -23.18
CA VAL A 373 8.71 -19.81 -22.67
C VAL A 373 9.92 -19.35 -21.86
N ALA A 374 10.56 -18.25 -22.27
CA ALA A 374 11.70 -17.68 -21.57
C ALA A 374 11.32 -16.77 -20.38
N GLY A 375 10.02 -16.56 -20.11
CA GLY A 375 9.54 -15.76 -18.97
C GLY A 375 9.73 -14.25 -19.12
N PHE A 376 9.84 -13.73 -20.35
CA PHE A 376 9.88 -12.29 -20.60
C PHE A 376 8.48 -11.67 -20.61
N SER A 377 8.39 -10.34 -20.53
CA SER A 377 7.15 -9.57 -20.63
C SER A 377 7.03 -8.81 -21.96
N ILE A 378 5.81 -8.38 -22.29
CA ILE A 378 5.58 -7.40 -23.37
C ILE A 378 5.86 -6.02 -22.78
N ASN A 379 6.98 -5.42 -23.19
CA ASN A 379 7.42 -4.13 -22.71
C ASN A 379 8.09 -3.31 -23.81
N SER A 380 8.45 -2.06 -23.51
CA SER A 380 9.00 -1.14 -24.50
C SER A 380 10.27 -1.69 -25.17
N LEU A 381 11.13 -2.40 -24.42
CA LEU A 381 12.38 -2.95 -24.95
C LEU A 381 12.13 -4.16 -25.86
N THR A 382 11.28 -5.11 -25.44
CA THR A 382 10.94 -6.28 -26.26
C THR A 382 10.23 -5.85 -27.54
N MET A 383 9.34 -4.87 -27.45
CA MET A 383 8.65 -4.33 -28.62
C MET A 383 9.58 -3.54 -29.57
N PHE A 384 10.53 -2.74 -29.05
CA PHE A 384 11.56 -2.12 -29.91
C PHE A 384 12.41 -3.17 -30.62
N GLY A 385 12.79 -4.25 -29.91
CA GLY A 385 13.48 -5.39 -30.51
C GLY A 385 12.69 -5.99 -31.68
N LEU A 386 11.37 -6.16 -31.53
CA LEU A 386 10.49 -6.63 -32.60
C LEU A 386 10.46 -5.67 -33.80
N VAL A 387 10.39 -4.35 -33.55
CA VAL A 387 10.42 -3.34 -34.63
C VAL A 387 11.73 -3.39 -35.42
N LEU A 388 12.88 -3.48 -34.73
CA LEU A 388 14.19 -3.60 -35.38
C LEU A 388 14.33 -4.92 -36.15
N ALA A 389 13.77 -6.01 -35.61
CA ALA A 389 13.82 -7.33 -36.22
C ALA A 389 13.09 -7.40 -37.57
N ILE A 390 12.06 -6.58 -37.81
CA ILE A 390 11.33 -6.57 -39.09
C ILE A 390 12.26 -6.31 -40.26
N GLY A 391 13.18 -5.34 -40.13
CA GLY A 391 14.12 -5.01 -41.21
C GLY A 391 15.07 -6.15 -41.54
N LEU A 392 15.57 -6.85 -40.51
CA LEU A 392 16.47 -8.00 -40.67
C LEU A 392 15.74 -9.22 -41.24
N LEU A 393 14.51 -9.46 -40.78
CA LEU A 393 13.75 -10.64 -41.17
C LEU A 393 13.35 -10.61 -42.65
N VAL A 394 13.03 -9.42 -43.14
CA VAL A 394 12.58 -9.25 -44.51
C VAL A 394 13.72 -9.44 -45.49
N ASP A 395 14.97 -9.13 -45.10
CA ASP A 395 16.16 -9.39 -45.91
C ASP A 395 16.29 -10.90 -46.23
N ASP A 396 16.21 -11.76 -45.22
CA ASP A 396 16.24 -13.22 -45.37
C ASP A 396 15.09 -13.78 -46.22
N ALA A 397 13.94 -13.10 -46.23
CA ALA A 397 12.79 -13.51 -47.03
C ALA A 397 12.85 -13.00 -48.48
N ILE A 398 13.66 -11.97 -48.76
CA ILE A 398 13.88 -11.41 -50.09
C ILE A 398 14.94 -12.20 -50.87
N VAL A 399 16.05 -12.57 -50.21
CA VAL A 399 17.15 -13.36 -50.77
C VAL A 399 16.68 -14.78 -51.09
#